data_AF-A0A1N7BJJ8-F1
#
_entry.id   AF-A0A1N7BJJ8-F1
#
_cell.length_a   1.000
_cell.length_b   1.000
_cell.length_c   1.000
_cell.angle_alpha   90.00
_cell.angle_beta   90.00
_cell.angle_gamma   90.00
#
_symmetry.space_group_name_H-M   'P 1'
#
loop_
_entity.id
_entity.type
_entity.pdbx_description
1 polymer ?
#
loop_
_entity_poly.entity_id
_entity_poly.type
_entity_poly.pdbx_seq_one_letter_code
_entity_poly.pdbx_strand_id
1 'polypeptide(L)'
;MKVLVTVKRVVDYNVKVRVRADNSGVDLANVKMSMNPFCEIAVEEAVRLKEKGIASEIVVVSVGPNAAQEQLRTALALGADRAILVESNEELNSLAVAKLLKAVVDKEQPQLVILGKQAIDSDNNQTGQMLAALTGYAQGTFASKVEVAGDKVNVTREIDGGLQTVALSLPAIVTTDLRLNEPRYASLPNIMKAKKK
;
A
#
# COMPACT_ATOMS: atom_id res chain seq x y z
N MET A 1 -10.94 -12.65 -6.73
CA MET A 1 -9.46 -12.65 -6.98
C MET A 1 -8.71 -12.30 -5.70
N LYS A 2 -7.46 -12.76 -5.54
CA LYS A 2 -6.59 -12.37 -4.43
C LYS A 2 -5.94 -11.02 -4.73
N VAL A 3 -6.07 -10.09 -3.79
CA VAL A 3 -5.46 -8.75 -3.85
C VAL A 3 -4.38 -8.64 -2.78
N LEU A 4 -3.18 -8.21 -3.18
CA LEU A 4 -2.10 -7.89 -2.27
C LEU A 4 -2.03 -6.37 -2.09
N VAL A 5 -2.04 -5.89 -0.85
CA VAL A 5 -1.93 -4.45 -0.54
C VAL A 5 -0.67 -4.21 0.25
N THR A 6 0.12 -3.21 -0.13
CA THR A 6 1.30 -2.83 0.65
C THR A 6 1.04 -1.59 1.49
N VAL A 7 1.40 -1.65 2.78
CA VAL A 7 1.30 -0.52 3.71
C VAL A 7 2.68 -0.20 4.28
N LYS A 8 2.92 1.08 4.57
CA LYS A 8 4.17 1.54 5.21
C LYS A 8 3.84 2.31 6.48
N ARG A 9 4.63 2.06 7.52
CA ARG A 9 4.66 2.84 8.76
C ARG A 9 5.54 4.07 8.54
N VAL A 10 4.98 5.26 8.72
CA VAL A 10 5.66 6.55 8.53
C VAL A 10 5.34 7.50 9.67
N VAL A 11 6.05 8.62 9.77
CA VAL A 11 5.68 9.71 10.69
C VAL A 11 4.30 10.23 10.31
N ASP A 12 3.43 10.50 11.29
CA ASP A 12 2.12 11.11 11.05
C ASP A 12 2.27 12.43 10.28
N TYR A 13 1.47 12.60 9.23
CA TYR A 13 1.59 13.74 8.31
C TYR A 13 1.32 15.10 9.00
N ASN A 14 0.69 15.12 10.18
CA ASN A 14 0.49 16.33 10.98
C ASN A 14 1.69 16.67 11.88
N VAL A 15 2.68 15.78 12.00
CA VAL A 15 3.85 15.99 12.84
C VAL A 15 4.89 16.80 12.07
N LYS A 16 5.30 17.94 12.65
CA LYS A 16 6.45 18.70 12.15
C LYS A 16 7.74 17.98 12.54
N VAL A 17 8.34 17.29 11.56
CA VAL A 17 9.63 16.61 11.72
C VAL A 17 10.76 17.59 12.07
N ARG A 18 11.73 17.10 12.85
CA ARG A 18 12.94 17.84 13.22
C ARG A 18 14.16 17.07 12.75
N VAL A 19 15.17 17.78 12.28
CA VAL A 19 16.47 17.18 11.94
C VAL A 19 17.28 17.04 13.23
N ARG A 20 18.01 15.94 13.37
CA ARG A 20 18.93 15.73 14.49
C ARG A 20 20.04 16.78 14.46
N ALA A 21 20.58 17.11 15.64
CA ALA A 21 21.64 18.12 15.78
C ALA A 21 22.93 17.77 15.01
N ASP A 22 23.18 16.48 14.79
CA ASP A 22 24.34 15.97 14.04
C ASP A 22 24.10 15.88 12.52
N ASN A 23 22.93 16.28 12.03
CA ASN A 23 22.50 16.16 10.63
C ASN A 23 22.49 14.72 10.08
N SER A 24 22.46 13.70 10.94
CA SER A 24 22.43 12.29 10.50
C SER A 24 21.07 11.85 9.94
N GLY A 25 20.00 12.63 10.19
CA GLY A 25 18.66 12.32 9.71
C GLY A 25 17.57 13.00 10.53
N VAL A 26 16.36 12.47 10.44
CA VAL A 26 15.18 12.96 11.18
C VAL A 26 15.17 12.39 12.60
N ASP A 27 14.84 13.23 13.57
CA ASP A 27 14.56 12.79 14.93
C ASP A 27 13.17 12.13 15.00
N LEU A 28 13.19 10.81 15.21
CA LEU A 28 12.01 9.97 15.33
C LEU A 28 11.71 9.60 16.79
N ALA A 29 12.44 10.16 17.76
CA ALA A 29 12.20 9.90 19.17
C ALA A 29 10.85 10.49 19.58
N ASN A 30 9.98 9.64 20.14
CA ASN A 30 8.66 10.03 20.65
C ASN A 30 7.73 10.70 19.62
N VAL A 31 7.96 10.49 18.32
CA VAL A 31 7.04 10.98 17.28
C VAL A 31 5.90 10.01 17.06
N LYS A 32 4.71 10.55 16.81
CA LYS A 32 3.54 9.74 16.43
C LYS A 32 3.78 9.15 15.05
N MET A 33 3.64 7.84 14.94
CA MET A 33 3.75 7.11 13.68
C MET A 33 2.35 6.67 13.24
N SER A 34 2.15 6.54 11.93
CA SER A 34 0.86 6.24 11.33
C SER A 34 1.02 5.41 10.04
N MET A 35 -0.11 4.98 9.47
CA MET A 35 -0.10 4.41 8.13
C MET A 35 0.11 5.55 7.13
N ASN A 36 0.95 5.32 6.12
CA ASN A 36 1.12 6.26 5.03
C ASN A 36 -0.25 6.58 4.36
N PRO A 37 -0.63 7.85 4.15
CA PRO A 37 -1.96 8.20 3.64
C PRO A 37 -2.33 7.52 2.30
N PHE A 38 -1.38 7.42 1.37
CA PHE A 38 -1.62 6.70 0.10
C PHE A 38 -1.86 5.20 0.31
N CYS A 39 -1.29 4.61 1.36
CA CYS A 39 -1.53 3.22 1.71
C CYS A 39 -2.93 2.99 2.31
N GLU A 40 -3.49 3.97 3.03
CA GLU A 40 -4.89 3.89 3.52
C GLU A 40 -5.86 3.81 2.34
N ILE A 41 -5.62 4.61 1.29
CA ILE A 41 -6.39 4.60 0.05
C ILE A 41 -6.26 3.26 -0.69
N ALA A 42 -5.07 2.67 -0.69
CA ALA A 42 -4.83 1.35 -1.27
C ALA A 42 -5.60 0.25 -0.52
N VAL A 43 -5.64 0.31 0.81
CA VAL A 43 -6.44 -0.62 1.62
C VAL A 43 -7.93 -0.43 1.36
N GLU A 44 -8.43 0.81 1.35
CA GLU A 44 -9.83 1.10 1.06
C GLU A 44 -10.24 0.57 -0.32
N GLU A 45 -9.42 0.77 -1.36
CA GLU A 45 -9.77 0.29 -2.70
C GLU A 45 -9.89 -1.24 -2.74
N ALA A 46 -8.95 -1.95 -2.10
CA ALA A 46 -9.01 -3.40 -2.01
C ALA A 46 -10.29 -3.87 -1.27
N VAL A 47 -10.67 -3.18 -0.19
CA VAL A 47 -11.91 -3.47 0.55
C VAL A 47 -13.14 -3.23 -0.32
N ARG A 48 -13.20 -2.11 -1.06
CA ARG A 48 -14.29 -1.83 -2.00
C ARG A 48 -14.40 -2.88 -3.10
N LEU A 49 -13.27 -3.36 -3.64
CA LEU A 49 -13.25 -4.46 -4.61
C LEU A 49 -13.81 -5.76 -4.00
N LYS A 50 -13.55 -6.03 -2.72
CA LYS A 50 -14.10 -7.18 -2.02
C LYS A 50 -15.60 -7.04 -1.77
N GLU A 51 -16.07 -5.87 -1.37
CA GLU A 51 -17.49 -5.58 -1.16
C GLU A 51 -18.31 -5.70 -2.46
N LYS A 52 -17.69 -5.40 -3.62
CA LYS A 52 -18.25 -5.63 -4.95
C LYS A 52 -18.20 -7.10 -5.40
N GLY A 53 -17.68 -8.01 -4.59
CA GLY A 53 -17.52 -9.43 -4.93
C GLY A 53 -16.39 -9.72 -5.94
N ILE A 54 -15.55 -8.72 -6.26
CA ILE A 54 -14.44 -8.86 -7.22
C ILE A 54 -13.22 -9.50 -6.53
N ALA A 55 -12.86 -8.99 -5.36
CA ALA A 55 -11.81 -9.58 -4.52
C ALA A 55 -12.41 -10.64 -3.60
N SER A 56 -11.71 -11.76 -3.45
CA SER A 56 -12.08 -12.88 -2.57
C SER A 56 -11.23 -12.91 -1.30
N GLU A 57 -10.01 -12.38 -1.37
CA GLU A 57 -9.07 -12.29 -0.26
C GLU A 57 -8.21 -11.03 -0.41
N ILE A 58 -8.00 -10.31 0.69
CA ILE A 58 -7.10 -9.17 0.78
C ILE A 58 -5.96 -9.52 1.75
N VAL A 59 -4.75 -9.62 1.22
CA VAL A 59 -3.54 -9.83 2.00
C VAL A 59 -2.80 -8.50 2.10
N VAL A 60 -2.60 -7.99 3.31
CA VAL A 60 -1.84 -6.76 3.55
C VAL A 60 -0.40 -7.07 3.96
N VAL A 61 0.57 -6.34 3.42
CA VAL A 61 2.00 -6.56 3.67
C VAL A 61 2.66 -5.27 4.10
N SER A 62 3.53 -5.36 5.09
CA SER A 62 4.45 -4.29 5.48
C SER A 62 5.88 -4.84 5.55
N VAL A 63 6.85 -4.01 5.17
CA VAL A 63 8.28 -4.31 5.28
C VAL A 63 8.88 -3.29 6.24
N GLY A 64 9.47 -3.75 7.33
CA GLY A 64 10.05 -2.86 8.34
C GLY A 64 10.05 -3.45 9.75
N PRO A 65 10.19 -2.62 10.80
CA PRO A 65 10.40 -3.11 12.15
C PRO A 65 9.14 -3.78 12.69
N ASN A 66 9.27 -4.54 13.78
CA ASN A 66 8.16 -5.16 14.50
C ASN A 66 7.02 -4.15 14.83
N ALA A 67 7.35 -2.89 15.12
CA ALA A 67 6.36 -1.83 15.35
C ALA A 67 5.38 -1.60 14.18
N ALA A 68 5.72 -2.01 12.95
CA ALA A 68 4.83 -1.93 11.79
C ALA A 68 3.62 -2.89 11.88
N GLN A 69 3.60 -3.82 12.84
CA GLN A 69 2.41 -4.60 13.16
C GLN A 69 1.21 -3.73 13.53
N GLU A 70 1.42 -2.54 14.09
CA GLU A 70 0.34 -1.61 14.41
C GLU A 70 -0.44 -1.21 13.15
N GLN A 71 0.25 -0.78 12.10
CA GLN A 71 -0.38 -0.39 10.83
C GLN A 71 -1.02 -1.59 10.13
N LEU A 72 -0.42 -2.79 10.23
CA LEU A 72 -1.04 -4.02 9.74
C LEU A 72 -2.36 -4.33 10.46
N ARG A 73 -2.43 -4.18 11.79
CA ARG A 73 -3.68 -4.35 12.55
C ARG A 73 -4.73 -3.32 12.16
N THR A 74 -4.34 -2.08 11.89
CA THR A 74 -5.25 -1.07 11.34
C THR A 74 -5.84 -1.52 10.01
N ALA A 75 -5.02 -2.01 9.07
CA ALA A 75 -5.51 -2.54 7.80
C ALA A 75 -6.45 -3.76 7.97
N LEU A 76 -6.16 -4.65 8.92
CA LEU A 76 -7.05 -5.76 9.28
C LEU A 76 -8.40 -5.26 9.83
N ALA A 77 -8.39 -4.20 10.63
CA ALA A 77 -9.59 -3.60 11.18
C ALA A 77 -10.43 -2.86 10.11
N LEU A 78 -9.80 -2.39 9.04
CA LEU A 78 -10.48 -1.76 7.90
C LEU A 78 -11.16 -2.78 6.97
N GLY A 79 -10.69 -4.02 6.95
CA GLY A 79 -11.33 -5.10 6.17
C GLY A 79 -10.37 -6.08 5.50
N ALA A 80 -9.05 -5.95 5.71
CA ALA A 80 -8.09 -6.94 5.22
C ALA A 80 -8.31 -8.32 5.89
N ASP A 81 -8.00 -9.38 5.15
CA ASP A 81 -8.21 -10.76 5.60
C ASP A 81 -7.07 -11.25 6.46
N ARG A 82 -5.84 -11.06 5.97
CA ARG A 82 -4.60 -11.52 6.59
C ARG A 82 -3.51 -10.48 6.42
N ALA A 83 -2.57 -10.46 7.36
CA ALA A 83 -1.41 -9.57 7.34
C ALA A 83 -0.10 -10.37 7.26
N ILE A 84 0.91 -9.77 6.62
CA ILE A 84 2.28 -10.28 6.56
C ILE A 84 3.21 -9.13 6.97
N LEU A 85 4.05 -9.38 7.98
CA LEU A 85 5.19 -8.54 8.27
C LEU A 85 6.45 -9.21 7.70
N VAL A 86 7.13 -8.52 6.80
CA VAL A 86 8.52 -8.82 6.46
C VAL A 86 9.39 -8.00 7.41
N GLU A 87 9.80 -8.62 8.50
CA GLU A 87 10.52 -7.94 9.58
C GLU A 87 11.94 -7.56 9.14
N SER A 88 12.31 -6.29 9.29
CA SER A 88 13.66 -5.79 9.14
C SER A 88 13.85 -4.54 9.98
N ASN A 89 15.01 -4.44 10.64
CA ASN A 89 15.43 -3.24 11.37
C ASN A 89 16.40 -2.38 10.56
N GLU A 90 16.67 -2.75 9.31
CA GLU A 90 17.55 -2.00 8.41
C GLU A 90 16.81 -0.82 7.77
N GLU A 91 17.57 0.23 7.41
CA GLU A 91 17.06 1.28 6.55
C GLU A 91 17.02 0.78 5.10
N LEU A 92 15.79 0.51 4.62
CA LEU A 92 15.58 -0.07 3.30
C LEU A 92 15.21 1.01 2.26
N ASN A 93 15.94 1.02 1.15
CA ASN A 93 15.57 1.82 -0.01
C ASN A 93 14.44 1.16 -0.83
N SER A 94 13.89 1.90 -1.79
CA SER A 94 12.77 1.42 -2.63
C SER A 94 13.08 0.14 -3.40
N LEU A 95 14.32 -0.07 -3.86
CA LEU A 95 14.72 -1.28 -4.58
C LEU A 95 14.74 -2.51 -3.65
N ALA A 96 15.29 -2.37 -2.44
CA ALA A 96 15.31 -3.43 -1.45
C ALA A 96 13.87 -3.84 -1.08
N VAL A 97 13.00 -2.86 -0.82
CA VAL A 97 11.58 -3.10 -0.55
C VAL A 97 10.90 -3.79 -1.74
N ALA A 98 11.13 -3.33 -2.98
CA ALA A 98 10.55 -3.96 -4.17
C ALA A 98 11.00 -5.42 -4.35
N LYS A 99 12.27 -5.75 -4.08
CA LYS A 99 12.78 -7.14 -4.12
C LYS A 99 12.13 -8.03 -3.06
N LEU A 100 11.98 -7.52 -1.83
CA LEU A 100 11.32 -8.24 -0.74
C LEU A 100 9.83 -8.48 -1.07
N LEU A 101 9.15 -7.45 -1.58
CA LEU A 101 7.76 -7.56 -2.02
C LEU A 101 7.61 -8.53 -3.20
N LYS A 102 8.57 -8.58 -4.13
CA LYS A 102 8.57 -9.57 -5.22
C LYS A 102 8.53 -10.99 -4.66
N ALA A 103 9.34 -11.30 -3.65
CA ALA A 103 9.33 -12.62 -3.01
C ALA A 103 7.98 -12.94 -2.34
N VAL A 104 7.27 -11.93 -1.81
CA VAL A 104 5.91 -12.10 -1.29
C VAL A 104 4.90 -12.32 -2.41
N VAL A 105 4.98 -11.55 -3.51
CA VAL A 105 4.15 -11.73 -4.72
C VAL A 105 4.33 -13.13 -5.30
N ASP A 106 5.57 -13.61 -5.40
CA ASP A 106 5.89 -14.95 -5.92
C ASP A 106 5.28 -16.07 -5.05
N LYS A 107 5.15 -15.85 -3.73
CA LYS A 107 4.53 -16.82 -2.80
C LYS A 107 3.01 -16.72 -2.76
N GLU A 108 2.48 -15.51 -2.73
CA GLU A 108 1.05 -15.26 -2.58
C GLU A 108 0.28 -15.38 -3.90
N GLN A 109 0.96 -15.20 -5.04
CA GLN A 109 0.38 -15.25 -6.39
C GLN A 109 -0.89 -14.38 -6.53
N PRO A 110 -0.87 -13.09 -6.13
CA PRO A 110 -2.03 -12.20 -6.27
C PRO A 110 -2.28 -11.85 -7.74
N GLN A 111 -3.56 -11.68 -8.11
CA GLN A 111 -3.92 -11.15 -9.42
C GLN A 111 -3.81 -9.63 -9.50
N LEU A 112 -3.89 -8.93 -8.36
CA LEU A 112 -3.76 -7.48 -8.31
C LEU A 112 -2.91 -7.08 -7.10
N VAL A 113 -1.92 -6.23 -7.32
CA VAL A 113 -1.12 -5.62 -6.23
C VAL A 113 -1.43 -4.12 -6.19
N ILE A 114 -1.82 -3.62 -5.03
CA ILE A 114 -2.14 -2.20 -4.83
C ILE A 114 -1.16 -1.59 -3.82
N LEU A 115 -0.49 -0.52 -4.22
CA LEU A 115 0.44 0.24 -3.37
C LEU A 115 0.00 1.71 -3.31
N GLY A 116 0.50 2.45 -2.33
CA GLY A 116 0.43 3.92 -2.39
C GLY A 116 1.33 4.47 -3.51
N LYS A 117 0.97 5.62 -4.11
CA LYS A 117 1.83 6.36 -5.05
C LYS A 117 3.24 6.59 -4.50
N GLN A 118 3.33 7.16 -3.30
CA GLN A 118 4.60 7.39 -2.63
C GLN A 118 4.45 7.23 -1.12
N ALA A 119 5.58 7.18 -0.43
CA ALA A 119 5.62 7.28 1.01
C ALA A 119 6.06 8.70 1.38
N ILE A 120 5.32 9.35 2.27
CA ILE A 120 5.51 10.77 2.62
C ILE A 120 6.82 11.07 3.38
N ASP A 121 7.52 10.04 3.84
CA ASP A 121 8.78 10.16 4.56
C ASP A 121 9.99 10.19 3.63
N SER A 122 9.92 9.53 2.47
CA SER A 122 11.02 9.48 1.50
C SER A 122 10.68 10.11 0.15
N ASP A 123 9.41 10.34 -0.15
CA ASP A 123 8.89 10.95 -1.39
C ASP A 123 9.44 10.36 -2.71
N ASN A 124 9.87 9.10 -2.67
CA ASN A 124 10.59 8.50 -3.79
C ASN A 124 9.70 8.19 -5.00
N ASN A 125 8.41 7.87 -4.78
CA ASN A 125 7.48 7.40 -5.82
C ASN A 125 8.11 6.35 -6.77
N GLN A 126 8.67 5.27 -6.21
CA GLN A 126 9.46 4.28 -6.98
C GLN A 126 9.03 2.82 -6.78
N THR A 127 8.64 2.45 -5.55
CA THR A 127 8.49 1.04 -5.14
C THR A 127 7.51 0.27 -6.01
N GLY A 128 6.36 0.87 -6.37
CA GLY A 128 5.35 0.22 -7.21
C GLY A 128 5.87 -0.08 -8.62
N GLN A 129 6.53 0.89 -9.25
CA GLN A 129 7.09 0.75 -10.59
C GLN A 129 8.27 -0.22 -10.63
N MET A 130 9.13 -0.20 -9.61
CA MET A 130 10.22 -1.15 -9.47
C MET A 130 9.69 -2.58 -9.29
N LEU A 131 8.65 -2.77 -8.47
CA LEU A 131 8.01 -4.07 -8.30
C LEU A 131 7.44 -4.58 -9.63
N ALA A 132 6.78 -3.72 -10.41
CA ALA A 132 6.22 -4.09 -11.71
C ALA A 132 7.30 -4.54 -12.69
N ALA A 133 8.43 -3.82 -12.73
CA ALA A 133 9.59 -4.21 -13.55
C ALA A 133 10.18 -5.56 -13.11
N LEU A 134 10.27 -5.82 -11.80
CA LEU A 134 10.82 -7.06 -11.25
C LEU A 134 9.90 -8.28 -11.45
N THR A 135 8.58 -8.10 -11.43
CA THR A 135 7.61 -9.18 -11.66
C THR A 135 7.24 -9.36 -13.13
N GLY A 136 7.52 -8.37 -13.97
CA GLY A 136 7.04 -8.31 -15.36
C GLY A 136 5.55 -7.99 -15.47
N TYR A 137 4.91 -7.50 -14.40
CA TYR A 137 3.48 -7.19 -14.40
C TYR A 137 3.21 -5.83 -15.05
N ALA A 138 2.03 -5.69 -15.68
CA ALA A 138 1.57 -4.40 -16.17
C ALA A 138 1.35 -3.43 -15.00
N GLN A 139 1.53 -2.12 -15.22
CA GLN A 139 1.40 -1.11 -14.17
C GLN A 139 0.45 0.03 -14.52
N GLY A 140 -0.33 0.47 -13.53
CA GLY A 140 -1.19 1.65 -13.58
C GLY A 140 -0.86 2.59 -12.42
N THR A 141 0.00 3.57 -12.67
CA THR A 141 0.39 4.53 -11.63
C THR A 141 -0.58 5.69 -11.51
N PHE A 142 -0.61 6.34 -10.34
CA PHE A 142 -1.43 7.52 -10.04
C PHE A 142 -2.93 7.30 -10.28
N ALA A 143 -3.43 6.12 -9.92
CA ALA A 143 -4.81 5.74 -10.17
C ALA A 143 -5.77 6.62 -9.37
N SER A 144 -6.71 7.27 -10.06
CA SER A 144 -7.89 7.92 -9.49
C SER A 144 -9.20 7.17 -9.77
N LYS A 145 -9.16 6.14 -10.62
CA LYS A 145 -10.25 5.16 -10.77
C LYS A 145 -9.69 3.79 -11.13
N VAL A 146 -10.23 2.73 -10.52
CA VAL A 146 -9.87 1.33 -10.82
C VAL A 146 -11.14 0.53 -11.12
N GLU A 147 -11.18 -0.09 -12.30
CA GLU A 147 -12.31 -0.90 -12.76
C GLU A 147 -11.80 -2.24 -13.29
N VAL A 148 -12.09 -3.31 -12.57
CA VAL A 148 -11.75 -4.67 -12.99
C VAL A 148 -12.82 -5.17 -13.96
N ALA A 149 -12.40 -5.62 -15.15
CA ALA A 149 -13.27 -6.13 -16.19
C ALA A 149 -12.68 -7.44 -16.76
N GLY A 150 -13.14 -8.58 -16.25
CA GLY A 150 -12.68 -9.89 -16.68
C GLY A 150 -11.20 -10.13 -16.36
N ASP A 151 -10.39 -10.32 -17.41
CA ASP A 151 -8.95 -10.55 -17.35
C ASP A 151 -8.11 -9.26 -17.35
N LYS A 152 -8.77 -8.10 -17.36
CA LYS A 152 -8.13 -6.79 -17.38
C LYS A 152 -8.56 -5.90 -16.22
N VAL A 153 -7.74 -4.90 -15.95
CA VAL A 153 -8.06 -3.77 -15.08
C VAL A 153 -7.89 -2.48 -15.85
N ASN A 154 -8.95 -1.68 -15.92
CA ASN A 154 -8.94 -0.33 -16.46
C ASN A 154 -8.56 0.63 -15.33
N VAL A 155 -7.50 1.40 -15.54
CA VAL A 155 -7.00 2.35 -14.57
C VAL A 155 -7.06 3.74 -15.18
N THR A 156 -7.86 4.62 -14.58
CA THR A 156 -7.81 6.06 -14.90
C THR A 156 -6.76 6.69 -14.01
N ARG A 157 -5.80 7.37 -14.64
CA ARG A 157 -4.59 7.91 -14.03
C ARG A 157 -4.64 9.42 -14.03
N GLU A 158 -4.20 10.02 -12.94
CA GLU A 158 -3.87 11.44 -12.88
C GLU A 158 -2.53 11.67 -13.60
N ILE A 159 -2.57 12.51 -14.64
CA ILE A 159 -1.39 12.98 -15.38
C ILE A 159 -1.37 14.51 -15.38
N ASP A 160 -0.25 15.12 -15.74
CA ASP A 160 -0.08 16.58 -15.65
C ASP A 160 -1.16 17.37 -16.40
N GLY A 161 -1.61 16.86 -17.55
CA GLY A 161 -2.63 17.49 -18.40
C GLY A 161 -4.08 17.06 -18.13
N GLY A 162 -4.34 16.24 -17.09
CA GLY A 162 -5.68 15.74 -16.78
C GLY A 162 -5.71 14.25 -16.50
N LEU A 163 -6.57 13.50 -17.21
CA LEU A 163 -6.80 12.08 -16.97
C LEU A 163 -6.40 11.23 -18.18
N GLN A 164 -5.82 10.06 -17.89
CA GLN A 164 -5.53 9.05 -18.90
C GLN A 164 -6.03 7.68 -18.45
N THR A 165 -6.84 7.03 -19.27
CA THR A 165 -7.27 5.64 -19.01
C THR A 165 -6.40 4.65 -19.76
N VAL A 166 -5.87 3.66 -19.05
CA VAL A 166 -5.11 2.54 -19.60
C VAL A 166 -5.77 1.21 -19.22
N ALA A 167 -5.73 0.23 -20.11
CA ALA A 167 -6.18 -1.13 -19.86
C ALA A 167 -4.98 -2.05 -19.63
N LEU A 168 -4.92 -2.71 -18.48
CA LEU A 168 -3.81 -3.57 -18.09
C LEU A 168 -4.28 -5.02 -18.01
N SER A 169 -3.54 -5.95 -18.59
CA SER A 169 -3.79 -7.38 -18.38
C SER A 169 -3.43 -7.76 -16.94
N LEU A 170 -4.27 -8.57 -16.29
CA LEU A 170 -3.96 -9.16 -15.00
C LEU A 170 -2.98 -10.35 -15.18
N PRO A 171 -2.02 -10.56 -14.26
CA PRO A 171 -1.82 -9.81 -13.03
C PRO A 171 -1.18 -8.42 -13.25
N ALA A 172 -1.60 -7.45 -12.43
CA ALA A 172 -1.18 -6.05 -12.58
C ALA A 172 -0.83 -5.40 -11.24
N ILE A 173 -0.10 -4.29 -11.32
CA ILE A 173 0.28 -3.43 -10.20
C ILE A 173 -0.37 -2.06 -10.36
N VAL A 174 -1.02 -1.58 -9.31
CA VAL A 174 -1.66 -0.25 -9.29
C VAL A 174 -1.08 0.56 -8.14
N THR A 175 -0.77 1.83 -8.39
CA THR A 175 -0.41 2.77 -7.31
C THR A 175 -1.49 3.83 -7.17
N THR A 176 -1.99 4.05 -5.96
CA THR A 176 -3.14 4.94 -5.70
C THR A 176 -2.73 6.40 -5.63
N ASP A 177 -3.52 7.27 -6.27
CA ASP A 177 -3.51 8.71 -6.01
C ASP A 177 -4.48 9.08 -4.87
N LEU A 178 -4.32 10.27 -4.29
CA LEU A 178 -5.21 10.79 -3.25
C LEU A 178 -6.68 10.90 -3.72
N ARG A 179 -6.91 11.05 -5.02
CA ARG A 179 -8.26 11.20 -5.61
C ARG A 179 -9.02 9.90 -5.79
N LEU A 180 -8.41 8.73 -5.56
CA LEU A 180 -9.04 7.44 -5.85
C LEU A 180 -10.27 7.17 -5.00
N ASN A 181 -10.18 7.43 -3.70
CA ASN A 181 -11.25 7.20 -2.74
C ASN A 181 -11.00 7.97 -1.44
N GLU A 182 -12.01 7.92 -0.56
CA GLU A 182 -11.91 8.37 0.82
C GLU A 182 -11.83 7.13 1.74
N PRO A 183 -10.73 6.92 2.46
CA PRO A 183 -10.58 5.80 3.39
C PRO A 183 -11.63 5.84 4.50
N ARG A 184 -12.25 4.70 4.79
CA ARG A 184 -13.18 4.58 5.92
C ARG A 184 -12.46 4.58 7.27
N TYR A 185 -13.21 4.86 8.33
CA TYR A 185 -12.74 4.61 9.70
C TYR A 185 -13.07 3.18 10.14
N ALA A 186 -12.13 2.55 10.85
CA ALA A 186 -12.37 1.24 11.45
C ALA A 186 -13.34 1.37 12.64
N SER A 187 -14.39 0.55 12.67
CA SER A 187 -15.32 0.49 13.80
C SER A 187 -14.69 -0.20 15.00
N LEU A 188 -15.09 0.19 16.23
CA LEU A 188 -14.60 -0.46 17.47
C LEU A 188 -14.74 -2.00 17.45
N PRO A 189 -15.86 -2.59 17.00
CA PRO A 189 -15.95 -4.05 16.87
C PRO A 189 -14.90 -4.66 15.93
N ASN A 190 -14.59 -3.99 14.82
CA ASN A 190 -13.60 -4.48 13.87
C ASN A 190 -12.17 -4.38 14.42
N ILE A 191 -11.85 -3.30 15.16
CA ILE A 191 -10.57 -3.15 15.86
C ILE A 191 -10.35 -4.32 16.84
N MET A 192 -11.41 -4.72 17.58
CA MET A 192 -11.34 -5.84 18.51
C MET A 192 -11.19 -7.19 17.80
N LYS A 193 -11.86 -7.39 16.66
CA LYS A 193 -11.69 -8.59 15.83
C LYS A 193 -10.30 -8.69 15.22
N ALA A 194 -9.73 -7.57 14.78
CA ALA A 194 -8.40 -7.51 14.20
C ALA A 194 -7.30 -7.96 15.16
N LYS A 195 -7.46 -7.75 16.48
CA LYS A 195 -6.51 -8.26 17.49
C LYS A 195 -6.46 -9.80 17.59
N LYS A 196 -7.47 -10.49 17.06
CA LYS A 196 -7.56 -11.97 17.06
C LYS A 196 -7.07 -12.60 15.75
N LYS A 197 -6.76 -11.78 14.74
CA LYS A 197 -6.16 -12.19 13.46
C LYS A 197 -4.65 -11.97 13.51
#